data_AF-A0A962R2B4-F1
#
_entry.id   AF-A0A962R2B4-F1
#
_cell.length_a   1.000
_cell.length_b   1.000
_cell.length_c   1.000
_cell.angle_alpha   90.00
_cell.angle_beta   90.00
_cell.angle_gamma   90.00
#
_symmetry.space_group_name_H-M   'P 1'
#
loop_
_entity.id
_entity.type
_entity.pdbx_description
1 polymer ?
#
loop_
_entity_poly.entity_id
_entity_poly.type
_entity_poly.pdbx_seq_one_letter_code
_entity_poly.pdbx_strand_id
1 'polypeptide(L)'
;SIPRRSLMLARQLIAPLLVVFVAGLPLSALAVSPTATPEEARAIAKEAYIYGYPLVDSYRIQYAYFVDKSDKSFKAPWNQIKNIPEVYTSADTAIQTPNSDTPYSFVGLDLRAEPMVISVCRSDMAQPTTSRENRSITTAR
;
A
#
# COMPACT_ATOMS: atom_id res chain seq x y z
N SER A 1 -24.43 3.99 -52.37
CA SER A 1 -23.95 5.39 -52.25
C SER A 1 -24.92 6.17 -51.36
N ILE A 2 -24.52 6.47 -50.12
CA ILE A 2 -25.34 7.24 -49.18
C ILE A 2 -25.25 8.73 -49.56
N PRO A 3 -26.37 9.47 -49.72
CA PRO A 3 -26.31 10.84 -50.23
C PRO A 3 -25.69 11.81 -49.21
N ARG A 4 -24.64 12.52 -49.64
CA ARG A 4 -23.81 13.47 -48.87
C ARG A 4 -24.57 14.62 -48.20
N ARG A 5 -25.87 14.80 -48.44
CA ARG A 5 -26.70 15.86 -47.82
C ARG A 5 -27.11 15.54 -46.37
N SER A 6 -27.11 14.27 -45.97
CA SER A 6 -27.54 13.88 -44.61
C SER A 6 -26.48 14.12 -43.52
N LEU A 7 -25.22 14.36 -43.90
CA LEU A 7 -24.10 14.55 -42.94
C LEU A 7 -23.93 16.00 -42.47
N MET A 8 -24.47 16.99 -43.18
CA MET A 8 -24.29 18.40 -42.83
C MET A 8 -25.27 18.90 -41.76
N LEU A 9 -26.48 18.33 -41.66
CA LEU A 9 -27.44 18.69 -40.60
C LEU A 9 -27.05 18.12 -39.22
N ALA A 10 -26.45 16.93 -39.17
CA ALA A 10 -25.98 16.34 -37.91
C ALA A 10 -24.79 17.11 -37.29
N ARG A 11 -24.16 18.01 -38.05
CA ARG A 11 -22.97 18.76 -37.65
C ARG A 11 -23.29 20.17 -37.09
N GLN A 12 -24.55 20.60 -37.11
CA GLN A 12 -24.94 21.94 -36.64
C GLN A 12 -25.70 21.98 -35.30
N LEU A 13 -25.98 20.83 -34.67
CA LEU A 13 -26.71 20.77 -33.39
C LEU A 13 -25.84 20.38 -32.18
N ILE A 14 -24.55 20.06 -32.39
CA ILE A 14 -23.65 19.59 -31.33
C ILE A 14 -22.96 20.76 -30.59
N ALA A 15 -22.82 21.92 -31.25
CA ALA A 15 -22.10 23.07 -30.69
C ALA A 15 -22.82 23.84 -29.56
N PRO A 16 -24.17 24.02 -29.52
CA PRO A 16 -24.79 24.77 -28.44
C PRO A 16 -25.02 23.93 -27.17
N LEU A 17 -24.97 22.59 -27.25
CA LEU A 17 -25.20 21.72 -26.10
C LEU A 17 -24.01 21.70 -25.12
N LEU A 18 -22.78 21.97 -25.60
CA LEU A 18 -21.58 21.98 -24.77
C LEU A 18 -21.44 23.27 -23.93
N VAL A 19 -22.03 24.39 -24.36
CA VAL A 19 -21.93 25.68 -23.67
C VAL A 19 -22.87 25.77 -22.46
N VAL A 20 -24.00 25.06 -22.49
CA VAL A 20 -24.95 25.03 -21.35
C VAL A 20 -24.45 24.16 -20.20
N PHE A 21 -23.61 23.16 -20.45
CA PHE A 21 -23.11 22.26 -19.40
C PHE A 21 -22.06 22.93 -18.47
N VAL A 22 -21.39 23.99 -18.92
CA VAL A 22 -20.38 24.71 -18.13
C VAL A 22 -21.01 25.80 -17.24
N ALA A 23 -22.20 26.31 -17.58
CA ALA A 23 -22.82 27.44 -16.88
C ALA A 23 -23.73 27.03 -15.70
N GLY A 24 -23.96 25.74 -15.48
CA GLY A 24 -24.93 25.21 -14.51
C GLY A 24 -24.36 24.72 -13.18
N LEU A 25 -23.04 24.81 -12.94
CA LEU A 25 -22.48 24.46 -11.65
C LEU A 25 -22.80 25.57 -10.64
N PRO A 26 -23.62 25.31 -9.59
CA PRO A 26 -23.80 26.29 -8.55
C PRO A 26 -22.44 26.52 -7.88
N LEU A 27 -21.94 27.75 -7.95
CA LEU A 27 -20.76 28.22 -7.23
C LEU A 27 -20.95 28.24 -5.69
N SER A 28 -22.03 27.63 -5.18
CA SER A 28 -22.34 27.50 -3.76
C SER A 28 -21.73 26.23 -3.17
N ALA A 29 -20.40 26.19 -3.11
CA ALA A 29 -19.68 25.28 -2.22
C ALA A 29 -18.30 25.83 -1.81
N LEU A 30 -18.19 27.15 -1.62
CA LEU A 30 -17.18 27.68 -0.70
C LEU A 30 -17.75 27.58 0.72
N ALA A 31 -17.91 26.35 1.21
CA ALA A 31 -18.12 26.13 2.63
C ALA A 31 -16.83 26.56 3.32
N VAL A 32 -16.81 27.79 3.85
CA VAL A 32 -15.82 28.18 4.85
C VAL A 32 -16.06 27.23 6.02
N SER A 33 -15.20 26.21 6.15
CA SER A 33 -15.19 25.37 7.34
C SER A 33 -15.07 26.31 8.54
N PRO A 34 -15.90 26.17 9.59
CA PRO A 34 -15.69 26.93 10.81
C PRO A 34 -14.24 26.71 11.24
N THR A 35 -13.49 27.80 11.33
CA THR A 35 -12.09 27.72 11.77
C THR A 35 -12.15 27.28 13.23
N ALA A 36 -11.72 26.05 13.49
CA ALA A 36 -11.67 25.50 14.83
C ALA A 36 -10.89 26.46 15.74
N THR A 37 -11.37 26.64 16.98
CA THR A 37 -10.58 27.34 17.99
C THR A 37 -9.26 26.61 18.23
N PRO A 38 -8.19 27.28 18.71
CA PRO A 38 -6.93 26.61 19.01
C PRO A 38 -7.09 25.38 19.92
N GLU A 39 -7.99 25.44 20.89
CA GLU A 39 -8.31 24.35 21.79
C GLU A 39 -8.98 23.16 21.06
N GLU A 40 -9.98 23.43 20.23
CA GLU A 40 -10.64 22.41 19.41
C GLU A 40 -9.67 21.80 18.40
N ALA A 41 -8.85 22.62 17.74
CA ALA A 41 -7.82 22.17 16.81
C ALA A 41 -6.81 21.25 17.51
N ARG A 42 -6.40 21.58 18.74
CA ARG A 42 -5.50 20.74 19.54
C ARG A 42 -6.15 19.42 19.94
N ALA A 43 -7.42 19.43 20.32
CA ALA A 43 -8.17 18.22 20.64
C ALA A 43 -8.30 17.31 19.41
N ILE A 44 -8.70 17.86 18.26
CA ILE A 44 -8.80 17.12 16.99
C ILE A 44 -7.43 16.57 16.58
N ALA A 45 -6.36 17.36 16.67
CA ALA A 45 -5.02 16.93 16.34
C ALA A 45 -4.53 15.78 17.23
N LYS A 46 -4.87 15.79 18.53
CA LYS A 46 -4.55 14.70 19.44
C LYS A 46 -5.27 13.41 19.04
N GLU A 47 -6.57 13.47 18.78
CA GLU A 47 -7.34 12.28 18.37
C GLU A 47 -6.86 11.77 17.00
N ALA A 48 -6.59 12.67 16.05
CA ALA A 48 -6.02 12.32 14.75
C ALA A 48 -4.64 11.68 14.88
N TYR A 49 -3.80 12.16 15.80
CA TYR A 49 -2.49 11.56 16.08
C TYR A 49 -2.63 10.16 16.66
N ILE A 50 -3.49 9.96 17.67
CA ILE A 50 -3.74 8.65 18.27
C ILE A 50 -4.24 7.66 17.21
N TYR A 51 -5.16 8.12 16.36
CA TYR A 51 -5.69 7.31 15.26
C TYR A 51 -4.64 6.98 14.19
N GLY A 52 -3.82 7.96 13.79
CA GLY A 52 -2.83 7.80 12.73
C GLY A 52 -1.52 7.14 13.17
N TYR A 53 -1.20 7.15 14.46
CA TYR A 53 0.07 6.67 14.98
C TYR A 53 0.38 5.22 14.59
N PRO A 54 -0.55 4.24 14.69
CA PRO A 54 -0.28 2.87 14.28
C PRO A 54 0.08 2.74 12.79
N LEU A 55 -0.50 3.55 11.92
CA LEU A 55 -0.20 3.55 10.48
C LEU A 55 1.21 4.08 10.22
N VAL A 56 1.56 5.20 10.85
CA VAL A 56 2.89 5.82 10.71
C VAL A 56 3.98 4.90 11.27
N ASP A 57 3.75 4.28 12.43
CA ASP A 57 4.70 3.36 13.04
C ASP A 57 4.84 2.05 12.23
N SER A 58 3.74 1.52 11.71
CA SER A 58 3.77 0.37 10.79
C SER A 58 4.55 0.68 9.52
N TYR A 59 4.45 1.90 8.99
CA TYR A 59 5.22 2.33 7.83
C TYR A 59 6.70 2.50 8.16
N ARG A 60 7.04 3.05 9.33
CA ARG A 60 8.42 3.15 9.82
C ARG A 60 9.11 1.78 9.83
N ILE A 61 8.43 0.74 10.31
CA ILE A 61 8.95 -0.63 10.32
C ILE A 61 9.10 -1.19 8.90
N GLN A 62 8.07 -1.03 8.05
CA GLN A 62 8.14 -1.47 6.65
C GLN A 62 9.28 -0.81 5.88
N TYR A 63 9.50 0.49 6.09
CA TYR A 63 10.57 1.25 5.47
C TYR A 63 11.95 0.72 5.88
N ALA A 64 12.18 0.50 7.19
CA ALA A 64 13.41 -0.08 7.69
C ALA A 64 13.66 -1.50 7.16
N TYR A 65 12.61 -2.32 7.00
CA TYR A 65 12.76 -3.73 6.58
C TYR A 65 12.95 -3.90 5.07
N PHE A 66 12.30 -3.08 4.25
CA PHE A 66 12.16 -3.35 2.81
C PHE A 66 12.60 -2.20 1.89
N VAL A 67 12.92 -1.02 2.43
CA VAL A 67 13.32 0.16 1.65
C VAL A 67 14.76 0.59 1.95
N ASP A 68 15.08 0.88 3.21
CA ASP A 68 16.39 1.39 3.60
C ASP A 68 17.42 0.26 3.76
N LYS A 69 18.27 0.08 2.74
CA LYS A 69 19.34 -0.92 2.73
C LYS A 69 20.45 -0.67 3.75
N SER A 70 20.52 0.54 4.33
CA SER A 70 21.52 0.90 5.34
C SER A 70 21.05 0.67 6.77
N ASP A 71 19.75 0.45 6.98
CA ASP A 71 19.20 0.14 8.29
C ASP A 71 19.65 -1.26 8.72
N LYS A 72 20.03 -1.40 10.00
CA LYS A 72 20.46 -2.68 10.58
C LYS A 72 19.37 -3.75 10.55
N SER A 73 18.12 -3.32 10.47
CA SER A 73 16.94 -4.17 10.45
C SER A 73 16.51 -4.58 9.04
N PHE A 74 17.21 -4.09 8.00
CA PHE A 74 16.90 -4.42 6.60
C PHE A 74 16.87 -5.93 6.37
N LYS A 75 15.79 -6.41 5.75
CA LYS A 75 15.53 -7.85 5.54
C LYS A 75 15.80 -8.23 4.09
N ALA A 76 15.09 -7.61 3.14
CA ALA A 76 15.20 -7.84 1.71
C ALA A 76 14.51 -6.72 0.93
N PRO A 77 14.78 -6.53 -0.37
CA PRO A 77 13.96 -5.68 -1.24
C PRO A 77 12.50 -6.17 -1.32
N TRP A 78 11.59 -5.28 -1.75
CA TRP A 78 10.22 -5.66 -2.10
C TRP A 78 10.20 -6.87 -3.03
N ASN A 79 9.19 -7.72 -2.83
CA ASN A 79 8.92 -8.89 -3.65
C ASN A 79 10.02 -9.97 -3.60
N GLN A 80 10.80 -9.99 -2.50
CA GLN A 80 11.81 -11.02 -2.23
C GLN A 80 11.64 -11.58 -0.82
N ILE A 81 11.72 -12.91 -0.69
CA ILE A 81 11.67 -13.59 0.62
C ILE A 81 13.06 -13.57 1.26
N LYS A 82 13.12 -13.15 2.53
CA LYS A 82 14.27 -13.37 3.41
C LYS A 82 13.92 -14.46 4.42
N ASN A 83 14.67 -15.56 4.42
CA ASN A 83 14.59 -16.57 5.48
C ASN A 83 15.68 -16.29 6.51
N ILE A 84 15.30 -16.24 7.79
CA ILE A 84 16.22 -16.08 8.94
C ILE A 84 16.13 -17.38 9.74
N PRO A 85 17.09 -18.31 9.57
CA PRO A 85 17.09 -19.59 10.27
C PRO A 85 17.45 -19.45 11.76
N GLU A 86 18.09 -18.35 12.15
CA GLU A 86 18.40 -18.04 13.54
C GLU A 86 17.14 -17.64 14.30
N VAL A 87 17.04 -18.10 15.54
CA VAL A 87 16.00 -17.63 16.47
C VAL A 87 16.37 -16.26 17.03
N TYR A 88 15.34 -15.45 17.31
CA TYR A 88 15.52 -14.12 17.86
C TYR A 88 16.06 -14.17 19.29
N THR A 89 17.00 -13.29 19.58
CA THR A 89 17.66 -13.12 20.88
C THR A 89 17.29 -11.76 21.49
N SER A 90 17.73 -11.51 22.72
CA SER A 90 17.55 -10.19 23.36
C SER A 90 18.28 -9.04 22.65
N ALA A 91 19.20 -9.33 21.72
CA ALA A 91 19.84 -8.32 20.88
C ALA A 91 18.94 -7.85 19.72
N ASP A 92 17.87 -8.59 19.39
CA ASP A 92 16.97 -8.28 18.29
C ASP A 92 15.84 -7.36 18.72
N THR A 93 16.07 -6.05 18.63
CA THR A 93 15.16 -5.02 19.16
C THR A 93 14.12 -4.51 18.16
N ALA A 94 14.18 -4.97 16.91
CA ALA A 94 13.28 -4.51 15.86
C ALA A 94 11.82 -4.99 16.04
N ILE A 95 11.62 -6.06 16.82
CA ILE A 95 10.31 -6.59 17.20
C ILE A 95 10.21 -6.49 18.73
N GLN A 96 9.12 -5.93 19.26
CA GLN A 96 8.96 -5.68 20.70
C GLN A 96 8.93 -6.97 21.55
N THR A 97 8.40 -8.07 21.01
CA THR A 97 8.36 -9.38 21.68
C THR A 97 8.48 -10.49 20.63
N PRO A 98 9.69 -10.76 20.09
CA PRO A 98 9.84 -11.83 19.13
C PRO A 98 9.66 -13.18 19.83
N ASN A 99 9.05 -14.15 19.13
CA ASN A 99 9.09 -15.53 19.59
C ASN A 99 10.51 -16.07 19.36
N SER A 100 11.19 -16.47 20.44
CA SER A 100 12.55 -17.02 20.38
C SER A 100 12.59 -18.51 20.04
N ASP A 101 11.43 -19.14 19.80
CA ASP A 101 11.35 -20.58 19.59
C ASP A 101 11.16 -20.96 18.11
N THR A 102 10.98 -19.99 17.21
CA THR A 102 10.65 -20.26 15.80
C THR A 102 11.48 -19.43 14.82
N PRO A 103 12.07 -20.03 13.77
CA PRO A 103 12.67 -19.28 12.67
C PRO A 103 11.59 -18.56 11.85
N TYR A 104 11.95 -17.42 11.27
CA TYR A 104 11.03 -16.56 10.54
C TYR A 104 11.42 -16.38 9.07
N SER A 105 10.41 -16.24 8.21
CA SER A 105 10.56 -15.77 6.83
C SER A 105 9.84 -14.43 6.68
N PHE A 106 10.52 -13.42 6.14
CA PHE A 106 9.97 -12.08 5.91
C PHE A 106 9.83 -11.80 4.42
N VAL A 107 8.75 -11.11 4.06
CA VAL A 107 8.52 -10.58 2.72
C VAL A 107 7.64 -9.34 2.80
N GLY A 108 8.02 -8.29 2.07
CA GLY A 108 7.15 -7.15 1.76
C GLY A 108 6.63 -7.32 0.33
N LEU A 109 5.31 -7.28 0.15
CA LEU A 109 4.68 -7.42 -1.17
C LEU A 109 4.23 -6.06 -1.69
N ASP A 110 4.69 -5.69 -2.88
CA ASP A 110 4.18 -4.58 -3.66
C ASP A 110 3.20 -5.11 -4.71
N LEU A 111 1.91 -4.93 -4.43
CA LEU A 111 0.81 -5.44 -5.25
C LEU A 111 0.20 -4.37 -6.18
N ARG A 112 0.84 -3.20 -6.32
CA ARG A 112 0.28 -2.07 -7.10
C ARG A 112 0.17 -2.37 -8.60
N ALA A 113 1.08 -3.19 -9.13
CA ALA A 113 1.13 -3.52 -10.54
C ALA A 113 0.33 -4.79 -10.87
N GLU A 114 0.53 -5.86 -10.10
CA GLU A 114 -0.03 -7.18 -10.38
C GLU A 114 -0.07 -8.06 -9.11
N PRO A 115 -0.90 -9.12 -9.08
CA PRO A 115 -0.94 -10.06 -7.97
C PRO A 115 0.32 -10.93 -7.90
N MET A 116 0.64 -11.40 -6.70
CA MET A 116 1.82 -12.24 -6.44
C MET A 116 1.42 -13.60 -5.86
N VAL A 117 2.11 -14.66 -6.29
CA VAL A 117 1.97 -16.02 -5.81
C VAL A 117 3.14 -16.37 -4.90
N ILE A 118 2.83 -16.72 -3.66
CA ILE A 118 3.79 -17.28 -2.70
C ILE A 118 3.62 -18.80 -2.71
N SER A 119 4.65 -19.52 -3.16
CA SER A 119 4.66 -20.98 -3.11
C SER A 119 5.31 -21.46 -1.81
N VAL A 120 4.58 -22.31 -1.08
CA VAL A 120 5.04 -22.91 0.17
C VAL A 120 5.24 -24.40 -0.03
N CYS A 121 6.43 -24.90 0.33
CA CYS A 121 6.68 -26.33 0.32
C CYS A 121 5.79 -27.03 1.35
N ARG A 122 5.41 -28.26 1.04
CA ARG A 122 4.83 -29.14 2.06
C ARG A 122 5.81 -29.23 3.23
N SER A 123 5.30 -29.05 4.45
CA SER A 123 6.08 -29.26 5.67
C SER A 123 5.91 -30.72 6.09
N ASP A 124 6.84 -31.58 5.71
CA ASP A 124 6.94 -32.94 6.22
C ASP A 124 7.57 -32.92 7.61
N MET A 125 6.81 -33.39 8.60
CA MET A 125 7.14 -33.39 10.04
C MET A 125 8.41 -34.18 10.43
N ALA A 126 9.16 -34.72 9.45
CA ALA A 126 10.26 -35.66 9.66
C ALA A 126 11.65 -35.08 9.37
N GLN A 127 11.77 -33.82 8.96
CA GLN A 127 13.06 -33.17 8.74
C GLN A 127 13.06 -31.77 9.39
N PRO A 128 14.08 -31.41 10.19
CA PRO A 128 14.31 -30.01 10.53
C PRO A 128 14.50 -29.25 9.21
N THR A 129 13.66 -28.27 8.91
CA THR A 129 13.66 -27.55 7.63
C THR A 129 14.82 -26.55 7.55
N THR A 130 16.04 -27.06 7.65
CA THR A 130 17.29 -26.34 7.39
C THR A 130 17.69 -26.39 5.91
N SER A 131 16.92 -27.10 5.08
CA SER A 131 17.09 -27.19 3.63
C SER A 131 16.58 -25.92 2.93
N ARG A 132 17.51 -24.98 2.82
CA ARG A 132 17.58 -23.83 1.91
C ARG A 132 16.97 -24.14 0.52
N GLU A 133 16.29 -23.16 -0.08
CA GLU A 133 16.12 -22.95 -1.54
C GLU A 133 14.68 -22.92 -2.14
N ASN A 134 13.64 -23.55 -1.57
CA ASN A 134 12.35 -23.69 -2.32
C ASN A 134 11.17 -22.77 -1.95
N ARG A 135 11.40 -21.60 -1.32
CA ARG A 135 10.33 -20.59 -1.20
C ARG A 135 10.51 -19.53 -2.28
N SER A 136 9.80 -19.69 -3.39
CA SER A 136 9.80 -18.72 -4.49
C SER A 136 8.58 -17.81 -4.41
N ILE A 137 8.77 -16.56 -4.83
CA ILE A 137 7.67 -15.68 -5.20
C ILE A 137 7.67 -15.55 -6.71
N THR A 138 6.50 -15.72 -7.32
CA THR A 138 6.31 -15.47 -8.75
C THR A 138 5.10 -14.57 -8.94
N THR A 139 5.10 -13.74 -9.97
CA THR A 139 3.91 -13.04 -10.44
C THR A 139 2.80 -14.04 -10.78
N ALA A 140 1.56 -13.75 -10.39
CA ALA A 140 0.39 -14.50 -10.86
C ALA A 140 0.15 -14.17 -12.35
N ARG A 141 0.50 -15.09 -13.25
CA ARG A 141 0.09 -15.03 -14.66
C ARG A 141 -1.23 -15.74 -14.87
#